data_AF-A0A968A6Z8-F1
#
_entry.id   AF-A0A968A6Z8-F1
#
_cell.length_a   1.000
_cell.length_b   1.000
_cell.length_c   1.000
_cell.angle_alpha   90.00
_cell.angle_beta   90.00
_cell.angle_gamma   90.00
#
_symmetry.space_group_name_H-M   'P 1'
#
loop_
_entity.id
_entity.type
_entity.pdbx_description
1 polymer ?
#
loop_
_entity_poly.entity_id
_entity_poly.type
_entity_poly.pdbx_seq_one_letter_code
_entity_poly.pdbx_strand_id
1 'polypeptide(L)'
;AGRWFPRALLVEVNTGHLNLAEAVLDMAGGGPAETADLIDQIELGQVEENPKLVEFSLDLALQEDNRFDEVGPAGEVLWFLNRLEPDAVRETPQYLQYEPIDYDRSLLSSEMLSLEKELDDELSPSDKSIHELDTVTIRLLLPHLLSGTLPLSPRVESLFPTAYEAPRIRFILVDGDNKEKFPGWVVREKGYVYGLRDWYESKGLMPGSYVRISRRKNLGEVVVDIDSQRSSRDWVKTALIGSDGGVVFAMLKQIVNAAYDDRMAIAIPDLDALVAAWDTMKKSSLPFERVVVNMVRELSKLNPQSHVHVAELYAAVNLIRRCPPGPIMALLESRPWFIHVGDLHYRFDDSEVTS
;
A
#
# COMPACT_ATOMS: atom_id res chain seq x y z
N ALA A 1 -25.29 -10.30 -9.75
CA ALA A 1 -26.01 -9.99 -8.49
C ALA A 1 -27.53 -10.05 -8.69
N GLY A 2 -28.28 -10.63 -7.74
CA GLY A 2 -29.75 -10.59 -7.69
C GLY A 2 -30.51 -11.78 -8.29
N ARG A 3 -29.84 -12.90 -8.61
CA ARG A 3 -30.51 -14.13 -9.05
C ARG A 3 -30.77 -15.01 -7.84
N TRP A 4 -32.02 -15.44 -7.67
CA TRP A 4 -32.45 -16.32 -6.59
C TRP A 4 -33.02 -17.59 -7.22
N PHE A 5 -32.43 -18.73 -6.88
CA PHE A 5 -32.97 -20.04 -7.26
C PHE A 5 -33.51 -20.76 -6.01
N PRO A 6 -34.69 -21.39 -6.09
CA PRO A 6 -35.12 -22.33 -5.07
C PRO A 6 -34.04 -23.39 -4.87
N ARG A 7 -33.61 -23.62 -3.62
CA ARG A 7 -32.56 -24.60 -3.29
C ARG A 7 -32.84 -26.00 -3.86
N ALA A 8 -34.12 -26.35 -4.03
CA ALA A 8 -34.58 -27.62 -4.59
C ALA A 8 -34.29 -27.79 -6.10
N LEU A 9 -33.91 -26.73 -6.81
CA LEU A 9 -33.55 -26.76 -8.23
C LEU A 9 -32.03 -26.77 -8.45
N LEU A 10 -31.22 -26.67 -7.39
CA LEU A 10 -29.77 -26.65 -7.53
C LEU A 10 -29.25 -28.02 -7.96
N VAL A 11 -28.27 -27.99 -8.87
CA VAL A 11 -27.47 -29.15 -9.25
C VAL A 11 -26.63 -29.59 -8.05
N GLU A 12 -26.52 -30.89 -7.84
CA GLU A 12 -25.76 -31.44 -6.72
C GLU A 12 -24.25 -31.29 -6.96
N VAL A 13 -23.61 -30.42 -6.16
CA VAL A 13 -22.15 -30.29 -6.11
C VAL A 13 -21.65 -31.04 -4.87
N ASN A 14 -20.88 -32.11 -5.08
CA ASN A 14 -20.34 -32.93 -4.01
C ASN A 14 -18.86 -32.63 -3.77
N THR A 15 -18.30 -33.21 -2.71
CA THR A 15 -16.88 -33.03 -2.33
C THR A 15 -15.92 -33.48 -3.43
N GLY A 16 -16.28 -34.45 -4.27
CA GLY A 16 -15.49 -34.88 -5.42
C GLY A 16 -15.31 -33.75 -6.44
N HIS A 17 -16.40 -33.06 -6.79
CA HIS A 17 -16.36 -31.88 -7.67
C HIS A 17 -15.49 -30.77 -7.08
N LEU A 18 -15.60 -30.49 -5.77
CA LEU A 18 -14.79 -29.48 -5.11
C LEU A 18 -13.30 -29.85 -5.10
N ASN A 19 -12.95 -31.13 -4.90
CA ASN A 19 -11.56 -31.58 -4.97
C ASN A 19 -10.98 -31.47 -6.39
N LEU A 20 -11.79 -31.71 -7.42
CA LEU A 20 -11.38 -31.50 -8.81
C LEU A 20 -11.17 -30.02 -9.10
N ALA A 21 -12.08 -29.15 -8.65
CA ALA A 21 -11.93 -27.70 -8.79
C ALA A 21 -10.67 -27.18 -8.08
N GLU A 22 -10.38 -27.67 -6.87
CA GLU A 22 -9.12 -27.36 -6.18
C GLU A 22 -7.91 -27.80 -7.00
N ALA A 23 -7.91 -29.02 -7.55
CA ALA A 23 -6.79 -29.50 -8.36
C ALA A 23 -6.58 -28.66 -9.63
N VAL A 24 -7.67 -28.24 -10.29
CA VAL A 24 -7.63 -27.35 -11.45
C VAL A 24 -6.98 -26.02 -11.09
N LEU A 25 -7.41 -25.38 -10.01
CA LEU A 25 -6.85 -24.11 -9.56
C LEU A 25 -5.39 -24.26 -9.09
N ASP A 26 -5.04 -25.36 -8.41
CA ASP A 26 -3.67 -25.62 -7.96
C ASP A 26 -2.70 -25.74 -9.13
N MET A 27 -3.09 -26.45 -10.20
CA MET A 27 -2.32 -26.54 -11.45
C MET A 27 -2.16 -25.17 -12.13
N ALA A 28 -3.10 -24.25 -11.93
CA ALA A 28 -3.06 -22.88 -12.41
C ALA A 28 -2.35 -21.91 -11.45
N GLY A 29 -1.64 -22.41 -10.42
CA GLY A 29 -0.93 -21.56 -9.45
C GLY A 29 -1.87 -20.81 -8.50
N GLY A 30 -3.06 -21.35 -8.27
CA GLY A 30 -4.11 -20.79 -7.43
C GLY A 30 -5.26 -20.14 -8.19
N GLY A 31 -5.09 -19.82 -9.48
CA GLY A 31 -6.09 -19.13 -10.31
C GLY A 31 -5.64 -17.72 -10.75
N PRO A 32 -6.56 -16.78 -10.99
CA PRO A 32 -8.02 -16.93 -10.94
C PRO A 32 -8.56 -17.76 -12.12
N ALA A 33 -9.71 -18.43 -11.93
CA ALA A 33 -10.46 -19.08 -13.01
C ALA A 33 -11.94 -18.67 -13.01
N GLU A 34 -12.54 -18.59 -14.19
CA GLU A 34 -13.99 -18.41 -14.33
C GLU A 34 -14.74 -19.69 -13.96
N THR A 35 -15.95 -19.55 -13.43
CA THR A 35 -16.81 -20.69 -13.07
C THR A 35 -17.10 -21.59 -14.27
N ALA A 36 -17.28 -21.00 -15.46
CA ALA A 36 -17.47 -21.75 -16.71
C ALA A 36 -16.26 -22.65 -17.03
N ASP A 37 -15.05 -22.14 -16.89
CA ASP A 37 -13.82 -22.91 -17.13
C ASP A 37 -13.66 -24.06 -16.12
N LEU A 38 -14.09 -23.86 -14.87
CA LEU A 38 -14.10 -24.90 -13.85
C LEU A 38 -15.12 -25.99 -14.18
N ILE A 39 -16.34 -25.62 -14.58
CA ILE A 39 -17.40 -26.56 -14.97
C ILE A 39 -16.92 -27.49 -16.09
N ASP A 40 -16.32 -26.91 -17.12
CA ASP A 40 -15.83 -27.66 -18.28
C ASP A 40 -14.74 -28.66 -17.88
N GLN A 41 -13.83 -28.28 -16.98
CA GLN A 41 -12.72 -29.15 -16.55
C GLN A 41 -13.12 -30.24 -15.56
N ILE A 42 -14.13 -30.00 -14.71
CA ILE A 42 -14.62 -31.00 -13.74
C ILE A 42 -15.79 -31.84 -14.30
N GLU A 43 -16.20 -31.57 -15.54
CA GLU A 43 -17.29 -32.26 -16.25
C GLU A 43 -18.64 -32.21 -15.51
N LEU A 44 -18.96 -31.09 -14.85
CA LEU A 44 -20.21 -30.90 -14.11
C LEU A 44 -21.39 -30.59 -15.05
N GLY A 45 -22.56 -31.23 -14.83
CA GLY A 45 -23.80 -30.86 -15.52
C GLY A 45 -23.89 -31.29 -16.99
N GLN A 46 -23.29 -32.44 -17.37
CA GLN A 46 -23.33 -32.96 -18.75
C GLN A 46 -24.69 -33.52 -19.21
N VAL A 47 -25.70 -33.57 -18.34
CA VAL A 47 -27.09 -33.93 -18.67
C VAL A 47 -27.87 -32.64 -18.92
N GLU A 48 -28.97 -32.65 -19.70
CA GLU A 48 -29.80 -31.49 -20.14
C GLU A 48 -30.29 -30.51 -19.04
N GLU A 49 -29.37 -29.89 -18.33
CA GLU A 49 -29.58 -28.94 -17.24
C GLU A 49 -29.34 -27.54 -17.76
N ASN A 50 -30.00 -26.56 -17.14
CA ASN A 50 -29.82 -25.16 -17.53
C ASN A 50 -28.39 -24.71 -17.17
N PRO A 51 -27.55 -24.26 -18.11
CA PRO A 51 -26.17 -23.90 -17.83
C PRO A 51 -26.02 -22.83 -16.73
N LYS A 52 -26.97 -21.89 -16.64
CA LYS A 52 -26.96 -20.84 -15.60
C LYS A 52 -27.26 -21.38 -14.21
N LEU A 53 -27.96 -22.51 -14.12
CA LEU A 53 -28.26 -23.19 -12.87
C LEU A 53 -27.03 -23.97 -12.41
N VAL A 54 -26.33 -24.63 -13.32
CA VAL A 54 -25.05 -25.32 -13.05
C VAL A 54 -24.01 -24.32 -12.54
N GLU A 55 -23.83 -23.19 -13.24
CA GLU A 55 -22.95 -22.08 -12.86
C GLU A 55 -23.27 -21.57 -11.45
N PHE A 56 -24.52 -21.21 -11.19
CA PHE A 56 -24.95 -20.75 -9.88
C PHE A 56 -24.75 -21.80 -8.77
N SER A 57 -25.01 -23.08 -9.07
CA SER A 57 -24.80 -24.17 -8.13
C SER A 57 -23.34 -24.36 -7.77
N LEU A 58 -22.42 -24.25 -8.74
CA LEU A 58 -20.99 -24.32 -8.48
C LEU A 58 -20.49 -23.10 -7.71
N ASP A 59 -20.89 -21.89 -8.11
CA ASP A 59 -20.52 -20.66 -7.40
C ASP A 59 -20.91 -20.72 -5.92
N LEU A 60 -22.15 -21.12 -5.63
CA LEU A 60 -22.61 -21.27 -4.25
C LEU A 60 -21.79 -22.32 -3.48
N ALA A 61 -21.48 -23.45 -4.09
CA ALA A 61 -20.72 -24.52 -3.45
C ALA A 61 -19.26 -24.11 -3.18
N LEU A 62 -18.64 -23.35 -4.08
CA LEU A 62 -17.30 -22.79 -3.88
C LEU A 62 -17.31 -21.68 -2.83
N GLN A 63 -18.33 -20.82 -2.82
CA GLN A 63 -18.49 -19.76 -1.81
C GLN A 63 -18.65 -20.31 -0.38
N GLU A 64 -19.31 -21.46 -0.22
CA GLU A 64 -19.51 -22.12 1.08
C GLU A 64 -18.27 -22.90 1.56
N ASP A 65 -17.28 -23.16 0.70
CA ASP A 65 -16.06 -23.91 1.01
C ASP A 65 -14.85 -22.97 1.19
N ASN A 66 -14.24 -23.02 2.37
CA ASN A 66 -13.18 -22.10 2.79
C ASN A 66 -11.85 -22.23 2.02
N ARG A 67 -11.69 -23.23 1.16
CA ARG A 67 -10.51 -23.38 0.31
C ARG A 67 -10.50 -22.36 -0.83
N PHE A 68 -11.67 -21.89 -1.24
CA PHE A 68 -11.85 -20.99 -2.37
C PHE A 68 -12.13 -19.58 -1.89
N ASP A 69 -11.70 -18.60 -2.68
CA ASP A 69 -12.02 -17.20 -2.50
C ASP A 69 -12.52 -16.62 -3.83
N GLU A 70 -13.58 -15.83 -3.77
CA GLU A 70 -14.05 -15.05 -4.92
C GLU A 70 -13.22 -13.77 -4.99
N VAL A 71 -12.45 -13.60 -6.06
CA VAL A 71 -11.50 -12.50 -6.22
C VAL A 71 -11.84 -11.59 -7.41
N GLY A 72 -13.02 -11.79 -8.02
CA GLY A 72 -13.46 -11.08 -9.20
C GLY A 72 -13.89 -9.64 -8.93
N PRO A 73 -13.73 -8.72 -9.90
CA PRO A 73 -14.32 -7.40 -9.83
C PRO A 73 -15.85 -7.47 -9.97
N ALA A 74 -16.54 -6.37 -9.65
CA ALA A 74 -17.99 -6.28 -9.70
C ALA A 74 -18.55 -6.70 -11.07
N GLY A 75 -19.30 -7.80 -11.09
CA GLY A 75 -19.94 -8.35 -12.29
C GLY A 75 -19.22 -9.55 -12.89
N GLU A 76 -18.04 -9.91 -12.41
CA GLU A 76 -17.26 -11.07 -12.81
C GLU A 76 -17.01 -11.97 -11.60
N VAL A 77 -17.29 -13.27 -11.73
CA VAL A 77 -16.99 -14.25 -10.68
C VAL A 77 -15.72 -14.98 -11.06
N LEU A 78 -14.68 -14.81 -10.24
CA LEU A 78 -13.36 -15.41 -10.44
C LEU A 78 -12.95 -16.11 -9.17
N TRP A 79 -12.58 -17.38 -9.26
CA TRP A 79 -12.23 -18.23 -8.12
C TRP A 79 -10.72 -18.38 -7.98
N PHE A 80 -10.24 -18.27 -6.75
CA PHE A 80 -8.83 -18.45 -6.39
C PHE A 80 -8.69 -19.38 -5.17
N LEU A 81 -7.57 -20.09 -5.04
CA LEU A 81 -7.28 -20.87 -3.84
C LEU A 81 -6.70 -20.02 -2.72
N ASN A 82 -7.40 -19.96 -1.60
CA ASN A 82 -7.03 -19.17 -0.43
C ASN A 82 -5.59 -19.45 0.05
N ARG A 83 -5.19 -20.73 0.09
CA ARG A 83 -3.84 -21.14 0.52
C ARG A 83 -2.70 -20.67 -0.40
N LEU A 84 -3.00 -20.37 -1.66
CA LEU A 84 -2.02 -19.91 -2.66
C LEU A 84 -2.04 -18.40 -2.87
N GLU A 85 -2.91 -17.67 -2.15
CA GLU A 85 -2.85 -16.22 -2.16
C GLU A 85 -1.51 -15.73 -1.59
N PRO A 86 -0.97 -14.61 -2.11
CA PRO A 86 0.25 -14.02 -1.54
C PRO A 86 0.09 -13.71 -0.05
N ASP A 87 1.15 -13.88 0.72
CA ASP A 87 1.13 -13.62 2.17
C ASP A 87 0.63 -12.20 2.50
N ALA A 88 1.07 -11.21 1.72
CA ALA A 88 0.67 -9.81 1.83
C ALA A 88 -0.81 -9.52 1.49
N VAL A 89 -1.54 -10.50 0.95
CA VAL A 89 -2.99 -10.40 0.68
C VAL A 89 -3.80 -11.03 1.81
N ARG A 90 -3.23 -12.03 2.48
CA ARG A 90 -3.83 -12.70 3.65
C ARG A 90 -3.59 -11.91 4.93
N GLU A 91 -2.40 -11.34 5.09
CA GLU A 91 -1.99 -10.61 6.29
C GLU A 91 -1.36 -9.27 5.93
N THR A 92 -1.57 -8.25 6.77
CA THR A 92 -0.94 -6.95 6.58
C THR A 92 0.58 -7.05 6.71
N PRO A 93 1.36 -6.66 5.68
CA PRO A 93 2.82 -6.67 5.71
C PRO A 93 3.38 -5.96 6.94
N GLN A 94 4.47 -6.50 7.49
CA GLN A 94 5.00 -6.04 8.77
C GLN A 94 5.34 -4.54 8.84
N TYR A 95 5.71 -3.94 7.69
CA TYR A 95 6.06 -2.53 7.58
C TYR A 95 4.84 -1.61 7.53
N LEU A 96 3.68 -2.13 7.13
CA LEU A 96 2.40 -1.40 7.09
C LEU A 96 1.61 -1.53 8.40
N GLN A 97 2.04 -2.40 9.32
CA GLN A 97 1.40 -2.53 10.62
C GLN A 97 1.57 -1.23 11.42
N TYR A 98 0.44 -0.57 11.69
CA TYR A 98 0.37 0.65 12.47
C TYR A 98 -0.39 0.39 13.78
N GLU A 99 0.23 0.77 14.90
CA GLU A 99 -0.44 0.85 16.19
C GLU A 99 -0.98 2.28 16.38
N PRO A 100 -2.30 2.47 16.46
CA PRO A 100 -2.90 3.80 16.57
C PRO A 100 -2.33 4.61 17.73
N ILE A 101 -1.82 5.79 17.41
CA ILE A 101 -1.37 6.79 18.37
C ILE A 101 -2.52 7.75 18.61
N ASP A 102 -2.93 7.89 19.88
CA ASP A 102 -3.95 8.87 20.26
C ASP A 102 -3.37 10.29 20.20
N TYR A 103 -4.12 11.21 19.59
CA TYR A 103 -3.72 12.61 19.45
C TYR A 103 -4.92 13.53 19.28
N ASP A 104 -4.79 14.77 19.73
CA ASP A 104 -5.80 15.79 19.53
C ASP A 104 -5.68 16.43 18.14
N ARG A 105 -6.54 15.99 17.21
CA ARG A 105 -6.57 16.54 15.86
C ARG A 105 -7.00 18.01 15.80
N SER A 106 -7.63 18.55 16.84
CA SER A 106 -8.04 19.96 16.88
C SER A 106 -6.86 20.93 16.97
N LEU A 107 -5.67 20.41 17.32
CA LEU A 107 -4.42 21.17 17.33
C LEU A 107 -3.89 21.49 15.92
N LEU A 108 -4.32 20.75 14.90
CA LEU A 108 -3.79 20.90 13.54
C LEU A 108 -4.29 22.22 12.92
N SER A 109 -3.35 23.04 12.47
CA SER A 109 -3.64 24.26 11.71
C SER A 109 -4.24 23.95 10.34
N SER A 110 -4.82 24.95 9.67
CA SER A 110 -5.31 24.78 8.30
C SER A 110 -4.23 24.35 7.32
N GLU A 111 -3.00 24.84 7.49
CA GLU A 111 -1.84 24.47 6.67
C GLU A 111 -1.46 22.99 6.89
N MET A 112 -1.50 22.51 8.13
CA MET A 112 -1.27 21.10 8.47
C MET A 112 -2.34 20.18 7.87
N LEU A 113 -3.61 20.58 7.95
CA LEU A 113 -4.71 19.81 7.37
C LEU A 113 -4.61 19.76 5.85
N SER A 114 -4.16 20.84 5.21
CA SER A 114 -3.86 20.83 3.78
C SER A 114 -2.70 19.90 3.45
N LEU A 115 -1.62 19.92 4.23
CA LEU A 115 -0.49 19.00 4.04
C LEU A 115 -0.91 17.54 4.26
N GLU A 116 -1.71 17.23 5.27
CA GLU A 116 -2.25 15.87 5.50
C GLU A 116 -3.00 15.36 4.27
N LYS A 117 -3.87 16.20 3.69
CA LYS A 117 -4.61 15.88 2.45
C LYS A 117 -3.68 15.75 1.24
N GLU A 118 -2.60 16.51 1.20
CA GLU A 118 -1.62 16.48 0.11
C GLU A 118 -0.75 15.21 0.16
N LEU A 119 -0.32 14.80 1.36
CA LEU A 119 0.46 13.59 1.60
C LEU A 119 -0.36 12.32 1.31
N ASP A 120 -1.67 12.38 1.52
CA ASP A 120 -2.64 11.37 1.08
C ASP A 120 -2.32 9.96 1.58
N ASP A 121 -1.91 9.87 2.85
CA ASP A 121 -1.63 8.62 3.55
C ASP A 121 -2.93 7.84 3.81
N GLU A 122 -2.91 6.52 3.60
CA GLU A 122 -4.06 5.63 3.72
C GLU A 122 -4.59 5.48 5.16
N LEU A 123 -3.79 5.83 6.17
CA LEU A 123 -4.16 5.81 7.58
C LEU A 123 -4.62 7.19 8.09
N SER A 124 -4.56 8.23 7.25
CA SER A 124 -5.05 9.56 7.62
C SER A 124 -6.58 9.63 7.58
N PRO A 125 -7.21 10.46 8.44
CA PRO A 125 -8.65 10.67 8.40
C PRO A 125 -9.10 11.25 7.06
N SER A 126 -10.11 10.62 6.45
CA SER A 126 -10.63 11.03 5.14
C SER A 126 -11.99 11.72 5.24
N ASP A 127 -12.12 12.89 4.62
CA ASP A 127 -13.41 13.43 4.22
C ASP A 127 -13.82 12.73 2.92
N LYS A 128 -14.89 11.93 2.90
CA LYS A 128 -15.34 11.12 1.75
C LYS A 128 -15.73 11.93 0.49
N SER A 129 -15.47 13.22 0.43
CA SER A 129 -15.78 14.08 -0.72
C SER A 129 -14.66 14.00 -1.75
N ILE A 130 -14.69 12.98 -2.60
CA ILE A 130 -13.66 12.83 -3.65
C ILE A 130 -14.33 12.72 -5.00
N HIS A 131 -13.80 13.51 -5.93
CA HIS A 131 -14.14 13.47 -7.34
C HIS A 131 -13.47 12.26 -7.98
N GLU A 132 -14.14 11.59 -8.90
CA GLU A 132 -13.53 10.58 -9.74
C GLU A 132 -12.38 11.21 -10.54
N LEU A 133 -11.14 10.86 -10.18
CA LEU A 133 -9.94 11.26 -10.91
C LEU A 133 -9.57 10.14 -11.87
N ASP A 134 -9.19 10.48 -13.10
CA ASP A 134 -8.67 9.50 -14.06
C ASP A 134 -7.20 9.14 -13.81
N THR A 135 -6.48 10.00 -13.10
CA THR A 135 -5.05 9.86 -12.81
C THR A 135 -4.70 10.50 -11.48
N VAL A 136 -3.91 9.79 -10.68
CA VAL A 136 -3.39 10.26 -9.39
C VAL A 136 -1.89 10.02 -9.33
N THR A 137 -1.14 10.99 -8.82
CA THR A 137 0.28 10.82 -8.49
C THR A 137 0.42 10.74 -6.98
N ILE A 138 1.08 9.69 -6.50
CA ILE A 138 1.41 9.52 -5.09
C ILE A 138 2.92 9.66 -4.86
N ARG A 139 3.29 9.81 -3.60
CA ARG A 139 4.69 9.82 -3.13
C ARG A 139 4.97 8.50 -2.43
N LEU A 140 5.93 7.74 -2.95
CA LEU A 140 6.22 6.41 -2.42
C LEU A 140 6.87 6.49 -1.04
N LEU A 141 6.27 5.86 -0.03
CA LEU A 141 6.88 5.72 1.29
C LEU A 141 7.72 4.44 1.40
N LEU A 142 8.69 4.41 2.31
CA LEU A 142 9.49 3.21 2.55
C LEU A 142 8.65 1.96 2.87
N PRO A 143 7.62 2.01 3.74
CA PRO A 143 6.84 0.82 4.06
C PRO A 143 6.17 0.18 2.84
N HIS A 144 5.71 1.01 1.90
CA HIS A 144 5.12 0.60 0.63
C HIS A 144 6.16 0.08 -0.35
N LEU A 145 7.32 0.73 -0.43
CA LEU A 145 8.46 0.26 -1.24
C LEU A 145 8.91 -1.13 -0.79
N LEU A 146 9.09 -1.34 0.52
CA LEU A 146 9.50 -2.64 1.10
C LEU A 146 8.44 -3.72 0.89
N SER A 147 7.16 -3.37 1.06
CA SER A 147 6.06 -4.32 0.95
C SER A 147 5.62 -4.60 -0.49
N GLY A 148 6.15 -3.84 -1.47
CA GLY A 148 5.68 -3.92 -2.86
C GLY A 148 4.21 -3.52 -3.00
N THR A 149 3.78 -2.53 -2.22
CA THR A 149 2.40 -2.08 -2.16
C THR A 149 2.22 -0.62 -2.55
N LEU A 150 0.99 -0.26 -2.87
CA LEU A 150 0.51 1.09 -3.15
C LEU A 150 -0.54 1.46 -2.08
N PRO A 151 -0.49 2.63 -1.42
CA PRO A 151 -1.55 3.06 -0.52
C PRO A 151 -2.88 3.19 -1.28
N LEU A 152 -3.93 2.59 -0.74
CA LEU A 152 -5.30 2.75 -1.25
C LEU A 152 -5.95 3.91 -0.51
N SER A 153 -5.39 5.10 -0.70
CA SER A 153 -5.97 6.32 -0.17
C SER A 153 -7.34 6.58 -0.82
N PRO A 154 -8.20 7.39 -0.20
CA PRO A 154 -9.48 7.78 -0.77
C PRO A 154 -9.39 8.34 -2.21
N ARG A 155 -8.29 9.04 -2.58
CA ARG A 155 -8.08 9.55 -3.94
C ARG A 155 -7.72 8.44 -4.93
N VAL A 156 -7.00 7.43 -4.46
CA VAL A 156 -6.51 6.32 -5.25
C VAL A 156 -7.58 5.24 -5.39
N GLU A 157 -8.46 5.08 -4.40
CA GLU A 157 -9.47 4.01 -4.33
C GLU A 157 -10.37 3.93 -5.57
N SER A 158 -10.77 5.08 -6.13
CA SER A 158 -11.63 5.11 -7.33
C SER A 158 -10.95 4.56 -8.57
N LEU A 159 -9.62 4.52 -8.64
CA LEU A 159 -8.90 4.02 -9.81
C LEU A 159 -8.91 2.48 -9.90
N PHE A 160 -9.19 1.81 -8.78
CA PHE A 160 -9.14 0.35 -8.68
C PHE A 160 -10.53 -0.29 -8.77
N PRO A 161 -10.62 -1.54 -9.28
CA PRO A 161 -11.89 -2.25 -9.34
C PRO A 161 -12.51 -2.43 -7.95
N THR A 162 -13.83 -2.41 -7.90
CA THR A 162 -14.65 -2.70 -6.71
C THR A 162 -15.26 -4.09 -6.82
N ALA A 163 -15.74 -4.64 -5.72
CA ALA A 163 -16.52 -5.87 -5.68
C ALA A 163 -17.69 -5.69 -4.71
N TYR A 164 -18.75 -6.48 -4.91
CA TYR A 164 -19.93 -6.42 -4.04
C TYR A 164 -19.72 -7.20 -2.74
N GLU A 165 -19.06 -8.36 -2.82
CA GLU A 165 -18.92 -9.31 -1.72
C GLU A 165 -17.43 -9.65 -1.43
N ALA A 166 -16.59 -9.71 -2.47
CA ALA A 166 -15.18 -10.07 -2.33
C ALA A 166 -14.39 -9.04 -1.49
N PRO A 167 -13.76 -9.46 -0.37
CA PRO A 167 -12.95 -8.57 0.47
C PRO A 167 -11.64 -8.13 -0.21
N ARG A 168 -11.21 -8.89 -1.21
CA ARG A 168 -9.99 -8.67 -1.99
C ARG A 168 -10.23 -8.98 -3.46
N ILE A 169 -9.56 -8.24 -4.33
CA ILE A 169 -9.83 -8.30 -5.77
C ILE A 169 -8.53 -8.52 -6.50
N ARG A 170 -8.50 -9.54 -7.35
CA ARG A 170 -7.39 -9.83 -8.27
C ARG A 170 -7.61 -9.05 -9.56
N PHE A 171 -6.60 -8.29 -9.98
CA PHE A 171 -6.68 -7.48 -11.20
C PHE A 171 -5.31 -7.40 -11.89
N ILE A 172 -5.22 -6.75 -13.04
CA ILE A 172 -3.97 -6.63 -13.78
C ILE A 172 -3.39 -5.22 -13.65
N LEU A 173 -2.16 -5.15 -13.18
CA LEU A 173 -1.33 -3.96 -13.29
C LEU A 173 -0.67 -3.94 -14.67
N VAL A 174 -0.57 -2.75 -15.24
CA VAL A 174 0.05 -2.53 -16.55
C VAL A 174 1.11 -1.46 -16.41
N ASP A 175 2.33 -1.76 -16.81
CA ASP A 175 3.40 -0.77 -16.87
C ASP A 175 3.12 0.27 -17.97
N GLY A 176 3.16 1.56 -17.60
CA GLY A 176 2.94 2.70 -18.48
C GLY A 176 3.92 2.80 -19.65
N ASP A 177 5.16 2.37 -19.47
CA ASP A 177 6.24 2.45 -20.46
C ASP A 177 6.20 1.30 -21.46
N ASN A 178 6.33 0.05 -20.97
CA ASN A 178 6.54 -1.13 -21.82
C ASN A 178 5.25 -1.94 -22.08
N LYS A 179 4.14 -1.58 -21.42
CA LYS A 179 2.83 -2.28 -21.48
C LYS A 179 2.85 -3.72 -20.94
N GLU A 180 3.89 -4.10 -20.21
CA GLU A 180 3.96 -5.37 -19.51
C GLU A 180 2.81 -5.47 -18.50
N LYS A 181 2.21 -6.65 -18.43
CA LYS A 181 1.07 -6.94 -17.57
C LYS A 181 1.53 -7.85 -16.45
N PHE A 182 1.17 -7.51 -15.22
CA PHE A 182 1.55 -8.29 -14.06
C PHE A 182 0.44 -8.32 -13.00
N PRO A 183 0.48 -9.29 -12.07
CA PRO A 183 -0.50 -9.42 -11.01
C PRO A 183 -0.63 -8.20 -10.10
N GLY A 184 -1.85 -7.73 -9.87
CA GLY A 184 -2.20 -6.86 -8.74
C GLY A 184 -3.29 -7.47 -7.86
N TRP A 185 -3.29 -7.07 -6.59
CA TRP A 185 -4.34 -7.39 -5.63
C TRP A 185 -4.78 -6.13 -4.89
N VAL A 186 -6.09 -5.86 -4.84
CA VAL A 186 -6.66 -4.81 -3.99
C VAL A 186 -7.05 -5.44 -2.67
N VAL A 187 -6.47 -4.98 -1.56
CA VAL A 187 -6.80 -5.43 -0.20
C VAL A 187 -7.54 -4.30 0.51
N ARG A 188 -8.83 -4.13 0.14
CA ARG A 188 -9.63 -2.94 0.52
C ARG A 188 -9.75 -2.77 2.02
N GLU A 189 -10.05 -3.85 2.75
CA GLU A 189 -10.20 -3.82 4.20
C GLU A 189 -8.92 -3.32 4.91
N LYS A 190 -7.75 -3.54 4.29
CA LYS A 190 -6.45 -3.16 4.87
C LYS A 190 -5.84 -1.91 4.22
N GLY A 191 -6.50 -1.31 3.23
CA GLY A 191 -6.12 -0.01 2.67
C GLY A 191 -4.91 0.01 1.73
N TYR A 192 -4.60 -1.09 1.03
CA TYR A 192 -3.49 -1.08 0.07
C TYR A 192 -3.72 -2.00 -1.15
N VAL A 193 -2.89 -1.78 -2.17
CA VAL A 193 -2.75 -2.60 -3.37
C VAL A 193 -1.41 -3.32 -3.34
N TYR A 194 -1.37 -4.61 -3.59
CA TYR A 194 -0.15 -5.43 -3.62
C TYR A 194 0.23 -5.86 -5.05
N GLY A 195 1.53 -6.03 -5.31
CA GLY A 195 2.05 -6.58 -6.56
C GLY A 195 3.12 -5.74 -7.26
N LEU A 196 3.72 -4.75 -6.57
CA LEU A 196 4.57 -3.72 -7.19
C LEU A 196 6.05 -3.85 -6.86
N ARG A 197 6.47 -4.86 -6.07
CA ARG A 197 7.85 -4.98 -5.59
C ARG A 197 8.86 -5.01 -6.74
N ASP A 198 8.72 -5.99 -7.63
CA ASP A 198 9.62 -6.19 -8.76
C ASP A 198 9.59 -4.99 -9.71
N TRP A 199 8.41 -4.37 -9.86
CA TRP A 199 8.25 -3.17 -10.67
C TRP A 199 9.04 -1.99 -10.08
N TYR A 200 8.93 -1.73 -8.77
CA TYR A 200 9.72 -0.69 -8.10
C TYR A 200 11.23 -0.91 -8.22
N GLU A 201 11.68 -2.16 -8.06
CA GLU A 201 13.09 -2.52 -8.20
C GLU A 201 13.58 -2.31 -9.64
N SER A 202 12.80 -2.74 -10.64
CA SER A 202 13.16 -2.58 -12.06
C SER A 202 13.28 -1.11 -12.48
N LYS A 203 12.47 -0.22 -11.88
CA LYS A 203 12.51 1.23 -12.13
C LYS A 203 13.53 1.95 -11.23
N GLY A 204 14.14 1.25 -10.26
CA GLY A 204 15.08 1.82 -9.31
C GLY A 204 14.48 2.94 -8.47
N LEU A 205 13.25 2.74 -7.97
CA LEU A 205 12.56 3.73 -7.14
C LEU A 205 13.12 3.77 -5.71
N MET A 206 12.96 4.91 -5.07
CA MET A 206 13.31 5.14 -3.67
C MET A 206 12.14 5.80 -2.93
N PRO A 207 12.16 5.86 -1.58
CA PRO A 207 11.22 6.69 -0.85
C PRO A 207 11.23 8.12 -1.39
N GLY A 208 10.05 8.71 -1.58
CA GLY A 208 9.82 10.01 -2.19
C GLY A 208 9.65 10.01 -3.71
N SER A 209 9.92 8.90 -4.41
CA SER A 209 9.65 8.78 -5.85
C SER A 209 8.15 8.98 -6.15
N TYR A 210 7.85 9.65 -7.27
CA TYR A 210 6.48 9.80 -7.75
C TYR A 210 6.03 8.55 -8.49
N VAL A 211 4.87 8.01 -8.11
CA VAL A 211 4.19 6.92 -8.82
C VAL A 211 2.85 7.42 -9.32
N ARG A 212 2.64 7.34 -10.62
CA ARG A 212 1.40 7.76 -11.28
C ARG A 212 0.52 6.54 -11.52
N ILE A 213 -0.72 6.60 -11.06
CA ILE A 213 -1.73 5.57 -11.27
C ILE A 213 -2.80 6.15 -12.19
N SER A 214 -3.21 5.40 -13.20
CA SER A 214 -4.29 5.82 -14.10
C SER A 214 -5.24 4.68 -14.44
N ARG A 215 -6.52 5.01 -14.57
CA ARG A 215 -7.56 4.04 -14.93
C ARG A 215 -7.45 3.70 -16.41
N ARG A 216 -7.53 2.41 -16.77
CA ARG A 216 -7.66 1.98 -18.17
C ARG A 216 -9.14 1.89 -18.57
N LYS A 217 -9.41 1.94 -19.87
CA LYS A 217 -10.77 1.72 -20.43
C LYS A 217 -11.30 0.30 -20.18
N ASN A 218 -10.42 -0.67 -19.98
CA ASN A 218 -10.80 -2.06 -19.69
C ASN A 218 -11.02 -2.21 -18.18
N LEU A 219 -12.18 -2.78 -17.81
CA LEU A 219 -12.46 -3.19 -16.44
C LEU A 219 -11.40 -4.22 -16.00
N GLY A 220 -10.85 -4.07 -14.79
CA GLY A 220 -9.83 -4.97 -14.26
C GLY A 220 -8.37 -4.66 -14.64
N GLU A 221 -8.09 -3.59 -15.38
CA GLU A 221 -6.71 -3.15 -15.66
C GLU A 221 -6.43 -1.74 -15.11
N VAL A 222 -5.32 -1.60 -14.38
CA VAL A 222 -4.84 -0.31 -13.86
C VAL A 222 -3.42 -0.07 -14.33
N VAL A 223 -3.15 1.13 -14.83
CA VAL A 223 -1.83 1.50 -15.33
C VAL A 223 -1.02 2.16 -14.21
N VAL A 224 0.21 1.68 -14.01
CA VAL A 224 1.20 2.30 -13.12
C VAL A 224 2.38 2.80 -13.94
N ASP A 225 2.81 4.01 -13.64
CA ASP A 225 3.79 4.72 -14.45
C ASP A 225 4.65 5.65 -13.57
N ILE A 226 5.79 6.08 -14.11
CA ILE A 226 6.66 7.07 -13.48
C ILE A 226 6.98 8.18 -14.49
N ASP A 227 7.26 9.39 -14.02
CA ASP A 227 8.01 10.34 -14.86
C ASP A 227 9.47 9.87 -14.88
N SER A 228 9.78 9.04 -15.88
CA SER A 228 11.13 8.58 -16.12
C SER A 228 12.02 9.75 -16.52
N GLN A 229 13.15 9.86 -15.85
CA GLN A 229 14.18 10.83 -16.19
C GLN A 229 15.46 10.10 -16.55
N ARG A 230 16.27 10.72 -17.42
CA ARG A 230 17.60 10.18 -17.69
C ARG A 230 18.37 10.11 -16.37
N SER A 231 18.83 8.91 -16.02
CA SER A 231 19.58 8.66 -14.79
C SER A 231 20.60 9.78 -14.52
N SER A 232 20.38 10.52 -13.43
CA SER A 232 21.15 11.69 -13.02
C SER A 232 21.85 11.42 -11.70
N ARG A 233 22.89 12.21 -11.41
CA ARG A 233 23.53 12.24 -10.09
C ARG A 233 23.09 13.50 -9.36
N ASP A 234 22.15 13.35 -8.45
CA ASP A 234 21.59 14.45 -7.68
C ASP A 234 21.99 14.36 -6.21
N TRP A 235 22.03 15.50 -5.53
CA TRP A 235 22.28 15.57 -4.10
C TRP A 235 20.98 15.24 -3.37
N VAL A 236 20.91 14.04 -2.80
CA VAL A 236 19.72 13.54 -2.12
C VAL A 236 20.05 13.27 -0.66
N LYS A 237 19.09 13.58 0.21
CA LYS A 237 19.12 13.18 1.61
C LYS A 237 19.27 11.67 1.69
N THR A 238 20.33 11.20 2.32
CA THR A 238 20.68 9.79 2.39
C THR A 238 20.65 9.32 3.83
N ALA A 239 19.90 8.25 4.09
CA ALA A 239 19.89 7.58 5.40
C ALA A 239 21.10 6.64 5.51
N LEU A 240 21.86 6.80 6.58
CA LEU A 240 23.01 5.96 6.95
C LEU A 240 22.71 5.30 8.28
N ILE A 241 22.89 3.98 8.36
CA ILE A 241 22.59 3.22 9.57
C ILE A 241 23.87 2.99 10.34
N GLY A 242 23.91 3.48 11.58
CA GLY A 242 24.99 3.28 12.52
C GLY A 242 25.06 1.83 13.00
N SER A 243 26.22 1.42 13.52
CA SER A 243 26.40 0.07 14.11
C SER A 243 25.52 -0.20 15.33
N ASP A 244 25.00 0.87 15.96
CA ASP A 244 24.07 0.84 17.07
C ASP A 244 22.58 0.81 16.64
N GLY A 245 22.32 0.77 15.32
CA GLY A 245 20.97 0.83 14.74
C GLY A 245 20.38 2.25 14.65
N GLY A 246 21.15 3.28 15.01
CA GLY A 246 20.75 4.67 14.84
C GLY A 246 20.70 5.08 13.37
N VAL A 247 19.72 5.90 12.99
CA VAL A 247 19.62 6.47 11.65
C VAL A 247 20.20 7.87 11.65
N VAL A 248 21.18 8.12 10.79
CA VAL A 248 21.79 9.44 10.56
C VAL A 248 21.53 9.87 9.13
N PHE A 249 21.41 11.17 8.89
CA PHE A 249 21.22 11.70 7.54
C PHE A 249 22.45 12.47 7.06
N ALA A 250 22.74 12.35 5.77
CA ALA A 250 23.75 13.14 5.07
C ALA A 250 23.26 13.53 3.67
N MET A 251 23.67 14.68 3.15
CA MET A 251 23.48 15.00 1.74
C MET A 251 24.59 14.34 0.92
N LEU A 252 24.25 13.35 0.10
CA LEU A 252 25.20 12.63 -0.74
C LEU A 252 24.75 12.63 -2.20
N LYS A 253 25.69 12.48 -3.14
CA LYS A 253 25.36 12.29 -4.55
C LYS A 253 24.84 10.88 -4.77
N GLN A 254 23.59 10.77 -5.18
CA GLN A 254 22.90 9.51 -5.44
C GLN A 254 22.52 9.42 -6.91
N ILE A 255 22.45 8.20 -7.42
CA ILE A 255 21.91 7.94 -8.76
C ILE A 255 20.40 7.89 -8.63
N VAL A 256 19.70 8.71 -9.42
CA VAL A 256 18.24 8.78 -9.39
C VAL A 256 17.67 8.50 -10.78
N ASN A 257 16.64 7.65 -10.84
CA ASN A 257 16.08 7.13 -12.09
C ASN A 257 14.65 7.62 -12.40
N ALA A 258 13.97 8.21 -11.41
CA ALA A 258 12.59 8.68 -11.53
C ALA A 258 12.45 10.05 -10.87
N ALA A 259 11.48 10.86 -11.31
CA ALA A 259 11.12 12.09 -10.61
C ALA A 259 10.69 11.79 -9.17
N TYR A 260 10.99 12.71 -8.25
CA TYR A 260 10.74 12.55 -6.83
C TYR A 260 10.39 13.88 -6.16
N ASP A 261 9.81 13.77 -4.97
CA ASP A 261 9.52 14.91 -4.11
C ASP A 261 10.75 15.27 -3.28
N ASP A 262 11.31 16.48 -3.46
CA ASP A 262 12.55 16.90 -2.80
C ASP A 262 12.48 16.85 -1.26
N ARG A 263 11.29 17.02 -0.67
CA ARG A 263 11.11 16.97 0.78
C ARG A 263 11.07 15.52 1.28
N MET A 264 10.38 14.65 0.55
CA MET A 264 10.18 13.25 0.98
C MET A 264 11.24 12.28 0.49
N ALA A 265 12.07 12.68 -0.48
CA ALA A 265 13.11 11.84 -1.05
C ALA A 265 14.18 11.49 -0.03
N ILE A 266 14.36 10.19 0.20
CA ILE A 266 15.44 9.66 1.03
C ILE A 266 16.07 8.46 0.34
N ALA A 267 17.34 8.61 -0.03
CA ALA A 267 18.13 7.50 -0.57
C ALA A 267 18.57 6.56 0.54
N ILE A 268 18.53 5.25 0.25
CA ILE A 268 18.87 4.18 1.18
C ILE A 268 19.88 3.25 0.47
N PRO A 269 21.19 3.50 0.62
CA PRO A 269 22.22 2.71 -0.05
C PRO A 269 22.38 1.32 0.57
N ASP A 270 22.01 1.15 1.84
CA ASP A 270 22.03 -0.12 2.57
C ASP A 270 20.64 -0.42 3.12
N LEU A 271 19.83 -1.11 2.29
CA LEU A 271 18.46 -1.46 2.64
C LEU A 271 18.40 -2.51 3.75
N ASP A 272 19.34 -3.45 3.75
CA ASP A 272 19.39 -4.54 4.74
C ASP A 272 19.66 -4.01 6.14
N ALA A 273 20.60 -3.05 6.28
CA ALA A 273 20.86 -2.39 7.55
C ALA A 273 19.63 -1.62 8.05
N LEU A 274 18.88 -0.98 7.16
CA LEU A 274 17.67 -0.25 7.53
C LEU A 274 16.55 -1.20 7.98
N VAL A 275 16.37 -2.33 7.31
CA VAL A 275 15.42 -3.38 7.73
C VAL A 275 15.79 -3.91 9.12
N ALA A 276 17.08 -4.16 9.39
CA ALA A 276 17.53 -4.57 10.72
C ALA A 276 17.28 -3.50 11.80
N ALA A 277 17.44 -2.21 11.44
CA ALA A 277 17.10 -1.10 12.32
C ALA A 277 15.60 -1.03 12.61
N TRP A 278 14.74 -1.24 11.60
CA TRP A 278 13.29 -1.32 11.77
C TRP A 278 12.89 -2.42 12.75
N ASP A 279 13.44 -3.63 12.59
CA ASP A 279 13.14 -4.77 13.47
C ASP A 279 13.62 -4.54 14.90
N THR A 280 14.77 -3.89 15.06
CA THR A 280 15.29 -3.50 16.37
C THR A 280 14.38 -2.45 17.01
N MET A 281 13.95 -1.47 16.24
CA MET A 281 13.03 -0.42 16.69
C MET A 281 11.67 -0.98 17.10
N LYS A 282 11.11 -1.94 16.36
CA LYS A 282 9.85 -2.63 16.71
C LYS A 282 9.95 -3.39 18.04
N LYS A 283 11.13 -3.94 18.36
CA LYS A 283 11.40 -4.63 19.64
C LYS A 283 11.69 -3.65 20.77
N SER A 284 12.30 -2.51 20.46
CA SER A 284 12.52 -1.44 21.42
C SER A 284 11.19 -0.76 21.71
N SER A 285 10.73 -0.73 22.95
CA SER A 285 9.52 0.02 23.34
C SER A 285 9.74 1.54 23.34
N LEU A 286 10.47 2.06 22.34
CA LEU A 286 10.85 3.46 22.28
C LEU A 286 9.60 4.33 22.12
N PRO A 287 9.39 5.31 23.02
CA PRO A 287 8.26 6.22 22.91
C PRO A 287 8.24 6.93 21.56
N PHE A 288 7.05 7.10 20.98
CA PHE A 288 6.85 7.78 19.69
C PHE A 288 7.51 9.16 19.66
N GLU A 289 7.33 9.93 20.72
CA GLU A 289 7.93 11.25 20.89
C GLU A 289 9.46 11.23 20.75
N ARG A 290 10.12 10.21 21.32
CA ARG A 290 11.58 10.08 21.22
C ARG A 290 12.03 9.73 19.81
N VAL A 291 11.25 8.96 19.05
CA VAL A 291 11.50 8.72 17.63
C VAL A 291 11.47 10.04 16.86
N VAL A 292 10.42 10.84 17.06
CA VAL A 292 10.24 12.13 16.39
C VAL A 292 11.38 13.10 16.75
N VAL A 293 11.72 13.23 18.04
CA VAL A 293 12.84 14.07 18.51
C VAL A 293 14.17 13.66 17.86
N ASN A 294 14.47 12.36 17.83
CA ASN A 294 15.70 11.87 17.20
C ASN A 294 15.74 12.22 15.71
N MET A 295 14.63 12.03 14.98
CA MET A 295 14.56 12.35 13.55
C MET A 295 14.71 13.86 13.29
N VAL A 296 14.07 14.72 14.08
CA VAL A 296 14.23 16.18 13.96
C VAL A 296 15.68 16.59 14.20
N ARG A 297 16.31 16.10 15.27
CA ARG A 297 17.72 16.40 15.59
C ARG A 297 18.66 16.04 14.44
N GLU A 298 18.49 14.85 13.85
CA GLU A 298 19.35 14.41 12.75
C GLU A 298 19.09 15.21 11.47
N LEU A 299 17.82 15.48 11.12
CA LEU A 299 17.47 16.27 9.95
C LEU A 299 17.91 17.74 10.07
N SER A 300 17.81 18.34 11.26
CA SER A 300 18.25 19.72 11.52
C SER A 300 19.74 19.94 11.22
N LYS A 301 20.58 18.90 11.27
CA LYS A 301 22.01 19.00 10.93
C LYS A 301 22.26 19.28 9.45
N LEU A 302 21.31 18.93 8.58
CA LEU A 302 21.42 19.15 7.14
C LEU A 302 21.10 20.57 6.72
N ASN A 303 20.45 21.35 7.59
CA ASN A 303 20.00 22.69 7.29
C ASN A 303 20.74 23.74 8.15
N PRO A 304 21.38 24.76 7.55
CA PRO A 304 22.07 25.83 8.29
C PRO A 304 21.18 26.60 9.28
N GLN A 305 19.87 26.67 9.05
CA GLN A 305 18.90 27.31 9.94
C GLN A 305 18.36 26.36 11.02
N SER A 306 18.80 25.09 11.01
CA SER A 306 18.43 24.03 11.96
C SER A 306 16.93 23.77 12.10
N HIS A 307 16.16 24.14 11.09
CA HIS A 307 14.73 23.83 10.96
C HIS A 307 14.48 22.68 9.98
N VAL A 308 13.37 21.98 10.18
CA VAL A 308 12.94 20.82 9.40
C VAL A 308 11.48 21.02 8.99
N HIS A 309 11.16 20.77 7.73
CA HIS A 309 9.77 20.79 7.25
C HIS A 309 9.02 19.52 7.66
N VAL A 310 7.73 19.64 8.01
CA VAL A 310 6.90 18.49 8.46
C VAL A 310 6.93 17.30 7.49
N ALA A 311 6.82 17.53 6.18
CA ALA A 311 6.85 16.45 5.18
C ALA A 311 8.19 15.66 5.19
N GLU A 312 9.30 16.33 5.45
CA GLU A 312 10.61 15.69 5.56
C GLU A 312 10.71 14.81 6.80
N LEU A 313 10.20 15.32 7.92
CA LEU A 313 10.14 14.59 9.18
C LEU A 313 9.22 13.37 9.07
N TYR A 314 8.08 13.54 8.42
CA TYR A 314 7.13 12.47 8.14
C TYR A 314 7.76 11.32 7.35
N ALA A 315 8.48 11.63 6.27
CA ALA A 315 9.21 10.63 5.49
C ALA A 315 10.30 9.94 6.34
N ALA A 316 11.05 10.69 7.15
CA ALA A 316 12.10 10.16 8.00
C ALA A 316 11.58 9.24 9.11
N VAL A 317 10.48 9.60 9.78
CA VAL A 317 9.84 8.75 10.80
C VAL A 317 9.39 7.42 10.18
N ASN A 318 8.78 7.47 9.00
CA ASN A 318 8.36 6.29 8.25
C ASN A 318 9.53 5.46 7.67
N LEU A 319 10.79 5.79 7.99
CA LEU A 319 11.93 4.89 7.74
C LEU A 319 12.11 3.82 8.81
N ILE A 320 11.58 4.04 10.02
CA ILE A 320 11.80 3.15 11.17
C ILE A 320 10.52 2.88 11.97
N ARG A 321 9.44 3.61 11.70
CA ARG A 321 8.14 3.43 12.36
C ARG A 321 7.01 3.91 11.46
N ARG A 322 6.09 3.01 11.10
CA ARG A 322 4.88 3.36 10.34
C ARG A 322 4.02 4.32 11.17
N CYS A 323 3.68 5.48 10.60
CA CYS A 323 2.83 6.47 11.23
C CYS A 323 2.24 7.42 10.17
N PRO A 324 0.93 7.72 10.19
CA PRO A 324 0.35 8.81 9.39
C PRO A 324 0.90 10.18 9.83
N PRO A 325 0.73 11.25 9.03
CA PRO A 325 1.26 12.57 9.36
C PRO A 325 0.59 13.24 10.58
N GLY A 326 -0.69 12.98 10.84
CA GLY A 326 -1.47 13.62 11.91
C GLY A 326 -0.83 13.57 13.30
N PRO A 327 -0.47 12.38 13.84
CA PRO A 327 0.21 12.25 15.13
C PRO A 327 1.53 13.03 15.23
N ILE A 328 2.31 13.09 14.15
CA ILE A 328 3.57 13.86 14.11
C ILE A 328 3.26 15.35 14.27
N MET A 329 2.31 15.87 13.49
CA MET A 329 1.94 17.28 13.53
C MET A 329 1.34 17.70 14.88
N ALA A 330 0.46 16.89 15.46
CA ALA A 330 -0.10 17.16 16.79
C ALA A 330 0.98 17.13 17.88
N LEU A 331 1.99 16.26 17.76
CA LEU A 331 3.12 16.26 18.67
C LEU A 331 3.96 17.55 18.56
N LEU A 332 4.18 18.04 17.34
CA LEU A 332 4.90 19.29 17.11
C LEU A 332 4.17 20.50 17.71
N GLU A 333 2.84 20.52 17.70
CA GLU A 333 2.04 21.61 18.30
C GLU A 333 1.88 21.48 19.82
N SER A 334 1.91 20.27 20.36
CA SER A 334 1.62 20.01 21.77
C SER A 334 2.83 20.14 22.70
N ARG A 335 4.06 20.22 22.16
CA ARG A 335 5.28 20.28 22.97
C ARG A 335 6.05 21.58 22.77
N PRO A 336 6.48 22.24 23.86
CA PRO A 336 7.10 23.57 23.79
C PRO A 336 8.49 23.60 23.15
N TRP A 337 9.22 22.48 23.14
CA TRP A 337 10.55 22.37 22.54
C TRP A 337 10.53 22.21 21.01
N PHE A 338 9.36 22.11 20.39
CA PHE A 338 9.20 22.24 18.94
C PHE A 338 8.79 23.68 18.62
N ILE A 339 9.72 24.46 18.09
CA ILE A 339 9.51 25.87 17.79
C ILE A 339 9.10 26.01 16.32
N HIS A 340 7.84 26.35 16.06
CA HIS A 340 7.36 26.67 14.72
C HIS A 340 8.02 27.96 14.20
N VAL A 341 8.62 27.90 13.01
CA VAL A 341 9.31 29.03 12.37
C VAL A 341 8.67 29.48 11.05
N GLY A 342 7.49 28.96 10.71
CA GLY A 342 6.70 29.32 9.52
C GLY A 342 6.76 28.29 8.39
N ASP A 343 5.74 28.30 7.51
CA ASP A 343 5.60 27.38 6.37
C ASP A 343 5.80 25.91 6.77
N LEU A 344 5.20 25.49 7.89
CA LEU A 344 5.33 24.13 8.45
C LEU A 344 6.78 23.69 8.74
N HIS A 345 7.68 24.63 9.03
CA HIS A 345 9.03 24.32 9.50
C HIS A 345 9.13 24.44 11.02
N TYR A 346 9.87 23.50 11.64
CA TYR A 346 10.08 23.44 13.08
C TYR A 346 11.57 23.37 13.41
N ARG A 347 11.97 24.10 14.45
CA ARG A 347 13.26 23.93 15.12
C ARG A 347 13.05 23.15 16.40
N PHE A 348 14.08 22.41 16.81
CA PHE A 348 14.08 21.72 18.10
C PHE A 348 14.97 22.48 19.09
N ASP A 349 14.45 22.72 20.29
CA ASP A 349 15.21 23.28 21.41
C ASP A 349 15.66 22.18 22.37
N ASP A 350 16.96 21.91 22.40
CA ASP A 350 17.57 20.89 23.25
C ASP A 350 17.46 21.20 24.75
N SER A 351 17.22 22.46 25.14
CA SER A 351 17.27 22.88 26.54
C SER A 351 16.05 22.45 27.37
N GLU A 352 14.90 22.25 26.73
CA GLU A 352 13.59 22.02 27.37
C GLU A 352 13.23 20.52 27.51
N VAL A 353 14.04 19.59 26.99
CA VAL A 353 13.75 18.12 27.01
C VAL A 353 14.41 17.38 28.17
N THR A 354 15.38 18.01 28.84
CA THR A 354 16.10 17.46 30.00
C THR A 354 15.52 17.86 31.36
N SER A 355 14.45 18.67 31.36
CA SER A 355 13.64 19.03 32.54
C SER A 355 12.38 18.16 32.59
#